data_AF-A0A356KG16-F1
#
_entry.id   AF-A0A356KG16-F1
#
_cell.length_a   1.000
_cell.length_b   1.000
_cell.length_c   1.000
_cell.angle_alpha   90.00
_cell.angle_beta   90.00
_cell.angle_gamma   90.00
#
_symmetry.space_group_name_H-M   'P 1'
#
loop_
_entity.id
_entity.type
_entity.pdbx_description
1 polymer ?
#
loop_
_entity_poly.entity_id
_entity_poly.type
_entity_poly.pdbx_seq_one_letter_code
_entity_poly.pdbx_strand_id
1 'polypeptide(L)' 'EAEALRQVQHEHVVRLRDLGEERGVPYLVLDYHRGGTLADLLQRGPLDPLVVTRLGIQLASALEAAHGAGVLHRDLKPD' A
#
# COMPACT_ATOMS: atom_id res chain seq x y z
N GLU A 1 -6.19 0.09 11.22
CA GLU A 1 -5.80 -0.16 9.82
C GLU A 1 -6.98 -0.03 8.85
N ALA A 2 -8.07 -0.78 9.05
CA ALA A 2 -9.30 -0.62 8.26
C ALA A 2 -9.82 0.83 8.16
N GLU A 3 -9.88 1.57 9.26
CA GLU A 3 -10.31 2.98 9.25
C GLU A 3 -9.35 3.87 8.46
N ALA A 4 -8.03 3.64 8.59
CA ALA A 4 -7.03 4.37 7.81
C ALA A 4 -7.19 4.11 6.30
N LEU A 5 -7.41 2.85 5.90
CA LEU A 5 -7.66 2.48 4.50
C LEU A 5 -9.00 3.01 3.96
N ARG A 6 -10.01 3.24 4.82
CA ARG A 6 -11.26 3.90 4.43
C ARG A 6 -11.09 5.40 4.20
N GLN A 7 -10.23 6.04 4.98
CA GLN A 7 -9.99 7.48 4.94
C GLN A 7 -9.11 7.90 3.76
N VAL A 8 -8.25 7.00 3.27
CA VAL A 8 -7.30 7.28 2.18
C VAL A 8 -7.76 6.60 0.90
N GLN A 9 -8.30 7.38 -0.04
CA GLN A 9 -8.59 6.92 -1.40
C GLN A 9 -7.56 7.48 -2.38
N HIS A 10 -6.69 6.62 -2.90
CA HIS A 10 -5.62 7.00 -3.82
C HIS A 10 -5.27 5.85 -4.77
N GLU A 11 -4.81 6.13 -5.99
CA GLU A 11 -4.49 5.09 -6.98
C GLU A 11 -3.30 4.20 -6.59
N HIS A 12 -2.42 4.71 -5.71
CA HIS A 12 -1.23 4.01 -5.20
C HIS A 12 -1.40 3.54 -3.76
N VAL A 13 -2.64 3.45 -3.26
CA VAL A 13 -2.98 2.85 -1.97
C VAL A 13 -3.94 1.68 -2.21
N VAL A 14 -3.69 0.54 -1.57
CA VAL A 14 -4.56 -0.64 -1.73
C VAL A 14 -5.99 -0.30 -1.28
N ARG A 15 -6.96 -0.65 -2.12
CA ARG A 15 -8.37 -0.37 -1.82
C ARG A 15 -8.95 -1.44 -0.90
N LEU A 16 -9.54 -1.00 0.21
CA LEU A 16 -10.43 -1.84 1.01
C LEU A 16 -11.77 -2.00 0.30
N ARG A 17 -12.13 -3.24 -0.03
CA ARG A 17 -13.40 -3.63 -0.66
C ARG A 17 -14.48 -3.89 0.36
N ASP A 18 -14.14 -4.65 1.39
CA ASP A 18 -15.05 -5.02 2.46
C ASP A 18 -14.28 -5.37 3.74
N LEU A 19 -14.97 -5.44 4.85
CA LEU A 19 -14.46 -5.96 6.11
C LEU A 19 -15.58 -6.64 6.88
N GLY A 20 -15.23 -7.63 7.69
CA GLY A 20 -16.21 -8.34 8.48
C GLY A 20 -15.57 -9.21 9.54
N GLU A 21 -16.39 -10.11 10.05
CA GLU A 21 -16.01 -11.08 11.06
C GLU A 21 -16.64 -12.43 10.72
N GLU A 22 -15.84 -13.49 10.76
CA GLU A 22 -16.32 -14.87 10.59
C GLU A 22 -15.91 -15.65 11.83
N ARG A 23 -16.90 -16.15 12.60
CA ARG A 23 -16.69 -16.96 13.82
C ARG A 23 -15.76 -16.31 14.85
N GLY A 24 -15.87 -15.00 15.05
CA GLY A 24 -15.00 -14.26 15.99
C GLY A 24 -13.67 -13.81 15.40
N VAL A 25 -13.38 -14.10 14.13
CA VAL A 25 -12.12 -13.72 13.48
C VAL A 25 -12.36 -12.55 12.52
N PRO A 26 -11.78 -11.36 12.75
CA PRO A 26 -11.92 -10.24 11.85
C PRO A 26 -11.14 -10.47 10.55
N TYR A 27 -11.69 -10.00 9.43
CA TYR A 27 -11.04 -10.08 8.12
C TYR A 27 -11.18 -8.77 7.33
N LEU A 28 -10.25 -8.57 6.39
CA LEU A 28 -10.26 -7.49 5.41
C LEU A 28 -10.27 -8.08 4.01
N VAL A 29 -11.08 -7.51 3.13
CA VAL A 29 -11.09 -7.82 1.70
C VAL A 29 -10.42 -6.65 0.99
N LEU A 30 -9.24 -6.89 0.42
CA LEU A 30 -8.42 -5.88 -0.26
C LEU A 30 -8.30 -6.21 -1.76
N ASP A 31 -7.92 -5.21 -2.55
CA ASP A 31 -7.49 -5.45 -3.93
C ASP A 31 -6.25 -6.37 -3.97
N TYR A 32 -6.28 -7.37 -4.86
CA TYR A 32 -5.19 -8.32 -5.02
C TYR A 32 -4.25 -7.91 -6.16
N HIS A 33 -2.98 -7.67 -5.81
CA HIS A 33 -1.93 -7.35 -6.75
C HIS A 33 -1.04 -8.57 -7.02
N ARG A 34 -1.13 -9.13 -8.24
CA ARG A 34 -0.40 -10.34 -8.67
C ARG A 34 1.12 -10.15 -8.79
N GLY A 35 1.61 -8.91 -8.73
CA GLY A 35 3.00 -8.56 -9.00
C GLY A 35 4.00 -8.94 -7.89
N GLY A 36 3.51 -9.33 -6.71
CA GLY A 36 4.35 -9.52 -5.52
C GLY A 36 4.75 -8.20 -4.86
N THR A 37 5.67 -8.30 -3.92
CA THR A 37 6.18 -7.15 -3.13
C THR A 37 7.35 -6.46 -3.85
N LEU A 38 7.71 -5.25 -3.42
CA LEU A 38 8.94 -4.62 -3.90
C LEU A 38 10.18 -5.41 -3.44
N ALA A 39 10.12 -6.04 -2.27
CA ALA A 39 11.15 -6.93 -1.77
C ALA A 39 11.39 -8.12 -2.71
N ASP A 40 10.32 -8.77 -3.23
CA ASP A 40 10.42 -9.86 -4.21
C ASP A 40 11.11 -9.41 -5.50
N LEU A 41 10.87 -8.17 -5.91
CA LEU A 41 11.50 -7.58 -7.08
C LEU A 41 12.99 -7.29 -6.81
N LEU A 42 13.32 -6.74 -5.65
CA LEU A 42 14.70 -6.39 -5.26
C LEU A 42 15.60 -7.61 -5.09
N GLN A 43 15.05 -8.80 -4.80
CA GLN A 43 15.80 -10.05 -4.79
C GLN A 43 16.42 -10.41 -6.16
N ARG A 44 15.88 -9.87 -7.25
CA ARG A 44 16.38 -10.12 -8.62
C ARG A 44 17.59 -9.25 -8.98
N GLY A 45 17.96 -8.32 -8.11
CA GLY A 45 19.05 -7.38 -8.31
C GLY A 45 18.62 -5.92 -8.24
N PRO A 46 19.57 -4.99 -8.40
CA PRO A 46 19.30 -3.56 -8.36
C PRO A 46 18.34 -3.13 -9.48
N LEU A 47 17.49 -2.16 -9.17
CA LEU A 47 16.55 -1.58 -10.13
C LEU A 47 17.22 -0.49 -10.96
N ASP A 48 16.72 -0.33 -12.19
CA ASP A 48 17.07 0.81 -13.03
C ASP A 48 16.67 2.13 -12.32
N PRO A 49 17.53 3.16 -12.32
CA PRO A 49 17.24 4.42 -11.65
C PRO A 49 15.91 5.06 -12.07
N LEU A 50 15.51 4.93 -13.34
CA LEU A 50 14.23 5.46 -13.82
C LEU A 50 13.03 4.73 -13.20
N VAL A 51 13.15 3.43 -12.96
CA VAL A 51 12.14 2.64 -12.25
C VAL A 51 12.04 3.11 -10.81
N VAL A 52 13.17 3.32 -10.15
CA VAL A 52 13.23 3.84 -8.77
C VAL A 52 12.56 5.21 -8.69
N THR A 53 12.86 6.12 -9.61
CA THR A 53 12.22 7.45 -9.67
C THR A 53 10.71 7.35 -9.81
N ARG A 54 10.21 6.48 -10.70
CA ARG A 54 8.77 6.25 -10.88
C ARG A 54 8.11 5.73 -9.60
N LEU A 55 8.69 4.72 -8.96
CA LEU A 55 8.20 4.18 -7.68
C LEU A 55 8.19 5.26 -6.59
N GLY A 56 9.24 6.08 -6.52
CA GLY A 56 9.33 7.19 -5.58
C GLY A 56 8.23 8.24 -5.75
N ILE A 57 7.90 8.61 -6.98
CA ILE A 57 6.79 9.52 -7.28
C ILE A 57 5.45 8.92 -6.82
N GLN A 58 5.21 7.65 -7.14
CA GLN A 58 3.98 6.95 -6.76
C GLN A 58 3.82 6.87 -5.23
N LEU A 59 4.92 6.54 -4.53
CA LEU A 59 4.97 6.46 -3.08
C LEU A 59 4.75 7.82 -2.42
N ALA A 60 5.41 8.87 -2.93
CA ALA A 60 5.26 10.22 -2.42
C ALA A 60 3.81 10.70 -2.55
N SER A 61 3.17 10.44 -3.69
CA SER A 61 1.77 10.79 -3.95
C SER A 61 0.80 10.02 -3.03
N ALA A 62 1.05 8.73 -2.78
CA ALA A 62 0.28 7.95 -1.80
C ALA A 62 0.41 8.50 -0.37
N LEU A 63 1.64 8.84 0.04
CA LEU A 63 1.90 9.40 1.36
C LEU A 63 1.32 10.80 1.53
N GLU A 64 1.33 11.63 0.49
CA GLU A 64 0.64 12.92 0.49
C GLU A 64 -0.87 12.75 0.76
N ALA A 65 -1.52 11.81 0.06
CA ALA A 65 -2.93 11.51 0.30
C ALA A 65 -3.18 10.98 1.73
N ALA A 66 -2.31 10.10 2.23
CA ALA A 66 -2.42 9.57 3.60
C ALA A 66 -2.26 10.68 4.65
N HIS A 67 -1.22 11.49 4.53
CA HIS A 67 -0.96 12.60 5.44
C HIS A 67 -2.07 13.66 5.37
N GLY A 68 -2.61 13.94 4.18
CA GLY A 68 -3.76 14.82 3.99
C GLY A 68 -5.03 14.34 4.71
N ALA A 69 -5.18 13.03 4.89
CA ALA A 69 -6.24 12.42 5.69
C ALA A 69 -5.89 12.29 7.19
N GLY A 70 -4.74 12.78 7.64
CA GLY A 70 -4.27 12.66 9.02
C GLY A 70 -3.74 11.26 9.38
N VAL A 71 -3.47 10.42 8.38
CA VAL A 71 -2.99 9.04 8.55
C VAL A 71 -1.48 8.99 8.38
N LEU A 72 -0.76 8.44 9.36
CA LEU A 72 0.66 8.10 9.25
C LEU A 72 0.81 6.60 8.96
N HIS A 73 1.56 6.23 7.91
CA HIS A 73 1.78 4.82 7.54
C HIS A 73 2.53 4.03 8.62
N ARG A 74 3.57 4.63 9.21
CA ARG A 74 4.44 4.10 10.28
C ARG A 74 5.26 2.85 9.98
N ASP A 75 4.87 2.05 8.99
CA ASP A 75 5.60 0.83 8.61
C ASP A 75 5.97 0.83 7.11
N LEU A 76 6.65 1.89 6.65
CA LEU A 76 6.99 2.06 5.23
C LEU A 76 8.28 1.30 4.89
N LYS A 77 8.16 0.26 4.06
CA LYS A 77 9.22 -0.70 3.74
C LYS A 77 8.86 -1.50 2.47
N PRO A 78 9.80 -2.24 1.85
CA PRO A 78 9.57 -2.88 0.55
C PRO A 78 8.80 -4.22 0.61
N ASP A 79 8.64 -4.84 1.78
CA ASP A 79 7.86 -6.06 2.01
C ASP A 79 6.34 -5.83 2.03
#